data_AF-A0A1Y1LU87-F1
#
_entry.id   AF-A0A1Y1LU87-F1
#
_cell.length_a   1.000
_cell.length_b   1.000
_cell.length_c   1.000
_cell.angle_alpha   90.00
_cell.angle_beta   90.00
_cell.angle_gamma   90.00
#
_symmetry.space_group_name_H-M   'P 1'
#
loop_
_entity.id
_entity.type
_entity.pdbx_description
1 polymer ?
#
loop_
_entity_poly.entity_id
_entity_poly.type
_entity_poly.pdbx_seq_one_letter_code
_entity_poly.pdbx_strand_id
1 'polypeptide(L)'
;MAPTSRHAQNSGQVIEYIPDRLYLGAYVHPPTADTLFPGSESPVASRKRSHKNLDSVSSVGSGRSAPCYFTIDDTLLYNAFHHDFGPLHIGHLYRFAIRFHDILGAKENKDRPV
;
A
#
# COMPACT_ATOMS: atom_id res chain seq x y z
N MET A 1 -27.27 -12.09 -19.41
CA MET A 1 -25.82 -12.05 -19.11
C MET A 1 -25.60 -11.00 -18.03
N ALA A 2 -25.21 -11.40 -16.82
CA ALA A 2 -24.96 -10.46 -15.72
C ALA A 2 -23.60 -9.77 -15.93
N PRO A 3 -23.49 -8.45 -15.74
CA PRO A 3 -22.21 -7.76 -15.83
C PRO A 3 -21.33 -8.21 -14.66
N THR A 4 -20.17 -8.79 -14.98
CA THR A 4 -19.14 -9.10 -13.98
C THR A 4 -18.58 -7.78 -13.47
N SER A 5 -18.83 -7.43 -12.21
CA SER A 5 -18.17 -6.32 -11.53
C SER A 5 -16.69 -6.69 -11.32
N ARG A 6 -15.85 -6.43 -12.32
CA ARG A 6 -14.41 -6.74 -12.37
C ARG A 6 -13.53 -5.83 -11.50
N HIS A 7 -14.07 -5.23 -10.45
CA HIS A 7 -13.26 -4.55 -9.42
C HIS A 7 -13.28 -5.41 -8.17
N ALA A 8 -12.55 -6.53 -8.22
CA ALA A 8 -12.15 -7.20 -7.00
C ALA A 8 -11.39 -6.17 -6.17
N GLN A 9 -11.99 -5.77 -5.04
CA GLN A 9 -11.36 -4.85 -4.10
C GLN A 9 -10.00 -5.44 -3.75
N ASN A 10 -8.91 -4.77 -4.13
CA ASN A 10 -7.55 -5.17 -3.73
C ASN A 10 -7.36 -4.80 -2.25
N SER A 11 -8.16 -5.43 -1.38
CA SER A 11 -8.17 -5.23 0.06
C SER A 11 -6.99 -5.97 0.68
N GLY A 12 -5.79 -5.45 0.41
CA GLY A 12 -4.57 -5.93 1.03
C GLY A 12 -4.52 -5.56 2.52
N GLN A 13 -3.80 -6.35 3.31
CA GLN A 13 -3.45 -5.94 4.69
C GLN A 13 -2.34 -4.90 4.62
N VAL A 14 -2.48 -3.81 5.36
CA VAL A 14 -1.48 -2.74 5.40
C VAL A 14 -1.16 -2.41 6.86
N ILE A 15 0.13 -2.39 7.19
CA ILE A 15 0.65 -2.09 8.52
C ILE A 15 1.45 -0.80 8.44
N GLU A 16 1.15 0.15 9.33
CA GLU A 16 1.89 1.41 9.46
C GLU A 16 3.12 1.23 10.36
N TYR A 17 4.31 1.51 9.82
CA TYR A 17 5.58 1.49 10.55
C TYR A 17 6.00 2.87 11.03
N ILE A 18 5.87 3.86 10.14
CA ILE A 18 6.14 5.28 10.45
C ILE A 18 4.90 6.07 10.00
N PRO A 19 4.26 6.81 10.92
CA PRO A 19 3.05 7.57 10.62
C PRO A 19 3.18 8.44 9.37
N ASP A 20 2.17 8.35 8.49
CA ASP A 20 2.07 9.08 7.22
C ASP A 20 3.26 8.88 6.25
N ARG A 21 4.17 7.91 6.48
CA ARG A 21 5.39 7.77 5.69
C ARG A 21 5.76 6.36 5.25
N LEU A 22 5.74 5.37 6.13
CA LEU A 22 6.24 4.04 5.82
C LEU A 22 5.23 2.97 6.18
N TYR A 23 4.87 2.16 5.19
CA TYR A 23 3.86 1.13 5.29
C TYR A 23 4.38 -0.19 4.74
N LEU A 24 3.86 -1.28 5.29
CA LEU A 24 4.02 -2.62 4.73
C LEU A 24 2.67 -3.10 4.24
N GLY A 25 2.53 -3.24 2.93
CA GLY A 25 1.33 -3.75 2.29
C GLY A 25 1.49 -5.19 1.80
N ALA A 26 0.47 -6.00 1.97
CA ALA A 26 0.35 -7.34 1.38
C ALA A 26 -0.85 -7.36 0.43
N TYR A 27 -0.58 -7.34 -0.88
CA TYR A 27 -1.60 -7.30 -1.94
C TYR A 27 -1.55 -8.57 -2.79
N VAL A 28 -2.71 -9.01 -3.26
CA VAL A 28 -2.80 -10.17 -4.18
C VAL A 28 -2.43 -9.75 -5.61
N HIS A 29 -2.67 -8.50 -5.96
CA HIS A 29 -2.36 -7.91 -7.26
C HIS A 29 -1.59 -6.60 -7.10
N PRO A 30 -0.75 -6.23 -8.09
CA PRO A 30 -0.06 -4.94 -8.08
C PRO A 30 -1.05 -3.80 -7.82
N PRO A 31 -0.76 -2.93 -6.84
CA PRO A 31 -1.64 -1.82 -6.50
C PRO A 31 -1.73 -0.83 -7.66
N THR A 32 -2.93 -0.32 -7.86
CA THR A 32 -3.31 0.66 -8.88
C THR A 32 -3.77 1.96 -8.22
N ALA A 33 -4.04 3.00 -9.02
CA ALA A 33 -4.55 4.28 -8.52
C ALA A 33 -5.86 4.15 -7.70
N ASP A 34 -6.66 3.13 -7.97
CA ASP A 34 -7.93 2.85 -7.27
C ASP A 34 -7.75 1.98 -6.02
N THR A 35 -6.52 1.59 -5.67
CA THR A 35 -6.26 0.76 -4.49
C THR A 35 -6.41 1.61 -3.23
N LEU A 36 -7.35 1.20 -2.38
CA LEU A 36 -7.63 1.89 -1.12
C LEU A 36 -6.41 1.82 -0.19
N PHE A 37 -6.07 2.95 0.41
CA PHE A 37 -4.96 3.09 1.34
C PHE A 37 -5.48 3.43 2.74
N PRO A 38 -4.94 2.84 3.82
CA PRO A 38 -5.37 3.16 5.19
C PRO A 38 -5.18 4.65 5.49
N GLY A 39 -6.16 5.25 6.16
CA GLY A 39 -6.14 6.70 6.46
C GLY A 39 -6.99 7.56 5.52
N SER A 40 -7.78 6.96 4.62
CA SER A 40 -8.86 7.66 3.91
C SER A 40 -10.09 7.95 4.78
N GLU A 41 -10.12 7.51 6.04
CA GLU A 41 -11.16 7.90 6.98
C GLU A 41 -10.95 9.35 7.42
N SER A 42 -11.82 10.23 6.94
CA SER A 42 -12.14 11.49 7.63
C SER A 42 -12.31 11.21 9.13
N PRO A 43 -11.80 12.07 10.04
CA PRO A 43 -12.06 11.92 11.45
C PRO A 43 -13.58 11.85 11.64
N VAL A 44 -14.05 10.78 12.27
CA VAL A 44 -15.46 10.59 12.60
C VAL A 44 -15.82 11.65 13.63
N ALA A 45 -16.21 12.83 13.17
CA ALA A 45 -16.89 13.81 13.99
C ALA A 45 -18.21 13.17 14.41
N SER A 46 -18.30 12.82 15.69
CA SER A 46 -19.51 12.39 16.39
C SER A 46 -20.73 13.18 15.93
N ARG A 47 -21.58 12.60 15.07
CA ARG A 47 -22.88 13.17 14.72
C ARG A 47 -23.95 12.09 14.66
N LYS A 48 -24.89 12.23 15.61
CA LYS A 48 -26.21 11.60 15.66
C LYS A 48 -26.88 11.56 14.27
N ARG A 49 -27.56 10.42 14.02
CA ARG A 49 -28.74 10.21 13.16
C ARG A 49 -28.94 11.19 11.99
N SER A 50 -28.81 10.69 10.75
CA SER A 50 -29.95 10.66 9.82
C SER A 50 -29.61 9.89 8.53
N HIS A 51 -30.57 9.12 8.05
CA HIS A 51 -30.56 8.42 6.76
C HIS A 51 -30.35 9.40 5.58
N LYS A 52 -29.40 9.10 4.68
CA LYS A 52 -29.54 9.37 3.23
C LYS A 52 -28.43 8.73 2.39
N ASN A 53 -28.85 8.05 1.32
CA ASN A 53 -28.15 7.65 0.09
C ASN A 53 -26.68 7.25 0.14
N LEU A 54 -26.44 5.95 -0.06
CA LEU A 54 -25.14 5.36 -0.37
C LEU A 54 -24.86 5.48 -1.88
N ASP A 55 -24.69 6.70 -2.38
CA ASP A 55 -24.12 6.99 -3.70
C ASP A 55 -23.12 8.13 -3.53
N SER A 56 -21.89 7.78 -3.14
CA SER A 56 -20.76 8.70 -3.31
C SER A 56 -19.49 7.90 -3.51
N VAL A 57 -19.06 7.87 -4.78
CA VAL A 57 -17.68 7.68 -5.19
C VAL A 57 -16.86 8.69 -4.39
N SER A 58 -16.15 8.22 -3.36
CA SER A 58 -15.23 9.00 -2.54
C SER A 58 -13.99 9.33 -3.38
N SER A 59 -14.19 10.30 -4.26
CA SER A 59 -13.15 11.07 -4.92
C SER A 59 -12.41 11.90 -3.88
N VAL A 60 -11.10 11.67 -3.81
CA VAL A 60 -10.04 12.63 -3.44
C VAL A 60 -10.30 13.44 -2.16
N GLY A 61 -9.91 12.85 -1.02
CA GLY A 61 -9.62 13.62 0.19
C GLY A 61 -8.43 14.55 -0.04
N SER A 62 -8.73 15.84 -0.08
CA SER A 62 -7.85 17.02 -0.07
C SER A 62 -6.40 16.79 0.42
N GLY A 63 -5.42 16.93 -0.49
CA GLY A 63 -4.04 17.34 -0.20
C GLY A 63 -2.96 16.27 -0.02
N ARG A 64 -3.29 14.97 0.03
CA ARG A 64 -2.27 13.91 0.20
C ARG A 64 -1.82 13.35 -1.14
N SER A 65 -0.50 13.36 -1.40
CA SER A 65 0.10 12.77 -2.61
C SER A 65 -0.15 11.27 -2.67
N ALA A 66 -0.39 10.74 -3.87
CA ALA A 66 -0.65 9.31 -4.07
C ALA A 66 0.54 8.45 -3.58
N PRO A 67 0.28 7.32 -2.89
CA PRO A 67 1.33 6.47 -2.31
C PRO A 67 2.29 5.90 -3.38
N CYS A 68 3.53 5.63 -2.94
CA CYS A 68 4.60 5.02 -3.73
C CYS A 68 4.74 3.53 -3.45
N TYR A 69 4.06 2.69 -4.21
CA TYR A 69 4.21 1.25 -4.03
C TYR A 69 5.49 0.73 -4.68
N PHE A 70 6.20 -0.15 -3.98
CA PHE A 70 7.28 -0.97 -4.54
C PHE A 70 7.30 -2.35 -3.89
N THR A 71 7.89 -3.33 -4.56
CA THR A 71 8.14 -4.67 -4.01
C THR A 71 9.57 -5.10 -4.33
N ILE A 72 10.08 -6.07 -3.58
CA ILE A 72 11.35 -6.75 -3.82
C ILE A 72 11.19 -8.21 -4.26
N ASP A 73 9.96 -8.73 -4.33
CA ASP A 73 9.67 -10.16 -4.50
C ASP A 73 10.34 -10.75 -5.75
N ASP A 74 10.39 -9.98 -6.85
CA ASP A 74 11.00 -10.41 -8.11
C ASP A 74 12.53 -10.15 -8.20
N THR A 75 13.12 -9.51 -7.18
CA THR A 75 14.52 -9.02 -7.24
C THR A 75 15.43 -9.59 -6.14
N LEU A 76 14.86 -9.94 -4.99
CA LEU A 76 15.54 -10.49 -3.82
C LEU A 76 14.99 -11.88 -3.52
N LEU A 77 15.36 -12.84 -4.36
CA LEU A 77 14.91 -14.23 -4.27
C LEU A 77 15.68 -15.00 -3.20
N TYR A 78 14.94 -15.68 -2.32
CA TYR A 78 15.50 -16.65 -1.39
C TYR A 78 15.80 -17.97 -2.10
N ASN A 79 17.00 -18.52 -1.91
CA ASN A 79 17.36 -19.83 -2.45
C ASN A 79 17.05 -20.94 -1.43
N ALA A 80 15.94 -21.64 -1.62
CA ALA A 80 15.49 -22.71 -0.74
C ALA A 80 16.31 -24.00 -0.94
N PHE A 81 16.69 -24.65 0.16
CA PHE A 81 17.32 -25.97 0.11
C PHE A 81 16.27 -27.10 0.13
N HIS A 82 15.17 -26.87 0.86
CA HIS A 82 14.04 -27.79 1.02
C HIS A 82 12.71 -27.01 0.92
N HIS A 83 11.90 -27.06 1.98
CA HIS A 83 10.65 -26.28 2.13
C HIS A 83 10.86 -25.01 2.96
N ASP A 84 12.10 -24.60 3.18
CA ASP A 84 12.44 -23.33 3.80
C ASP A 84 12.18 -22.17 2.84
N PHE A 85 11.75 -21.05 3.39
CA PHE A 85 11.40 -19.85 2.62
C PHE A 85 12.04 -18.58 3.17
N GLY A 86 12.93 -18.70 4.16
CA GLY A 86 13.59 -17.56 4.78
C GLY A 86 14.12 -17.83 6.19
N PRO A 87 14.58 -16.77 6.87
CA PRO A 87 14.54 -15.36 6.44
C PRO A 87 15.54 -15.03 5.33
N LEU A 88 15.34 -13.88 4.66
CA LEU A 88 16.35 -13.32 3.77
C LEU A 88 17.65 -13.00 4.53
N HIS A 89 18.79 -13.46 4.01
CA HIS A 89 20.10 -13.24 4.64
C HIS A 89 20.61 -11.78 4.49
N ILE A 90 21.71 -11.45 5.17
CA ILE A 90 22.28 -10.08 5.26
C ILE A 90 22.57 -9.40 3.90
N GLY A 91 22.89 -10.18 2.87
CA GLY A 91 23.11 -9.67 1.51
C GLY A 91 21.82 -9.15 0.87
N HIS A 92 20.69 -9.80 1.12
CA HIS A 92 19.38 -9.27 0.70
C HIS A 92 19.04 -8.00 1.46
N LEU A 93 19.29 -7.94 2.77
CA LEU A 93 19.06 -6.73 3.56
C LEU A 93 19.85 -5.55 3.01
N TYR A 94 21.12 -5.74 2.66
CA TYR A 94 21.95 -4.69 2.06
C TYR A 94 21.38 -4.19 0.72
N ARG A 95 20.97 -5.11 -0.16
CA ARG A 95 20.37 -4.75 -1.46
C ARG A 95 19.01 -4.06 -1.30
N PHE A 96 18.19 -4.52 -0.35
CA PHE A 96 16.94 -3.86 0.05
C PHE A 96 17.22 -2.45 0.53
N ALA A 97 18.20 -2.27 1.43
CA ALA A 97 18.52 -0.97 1.99
C ALA A 97 18.91 0.04 0.91
N ILE A 98 19.79 -0.32 -0.02
CA ILE A 98 20.16 0.58 -1.14
C ILE A 98 18.90 0.99 -1.92
N ARG A 99 18.12 0.01 -2.38
CA ARG A 99 16.92 0.29 -3.18
C ARG A 99 15.90 1.14 -2.44
N PHE A 100 15.70 0.86 -1.16
CA PHE A 100 14.76 1.59 -0.33
C PHE A 100 15.22 3.03 -0.07
N HIS A 101 16.52 3.26 0.15
CA HIS A 101 17.06 4.61 0.29
C HIS A 101 16.96 5.41 -1.01
N ASP A 102 17.17 4.79 -2.18
CA ASP A 102 16.98 5.45 -3.48
C ASP A 102 15.52 5.91 -3.66
N ILE A 103 14.56 5.07 -3.30
CA ILE A 103 13.13 5.38 -3.37
C ILE A 103 12.80 6.54 -2.41
N LEU A 104 13.23 6.47 -1.15
CA LEU A 104 12.97 7.53 -0.17
C LEU A 104 13.66 8.85 -0.53
N GLY A 105 14.83 8.79 -1.18
CA GLY A 105 15.62 9.95 -1.60
C GLY A 105 15.14 10.63 -2.89
N ALA A 106 14.25 10.00 -3.65
CA ALA A 106 13.71 10.57 -4.88
C ALA A 106 12.85 11.82 -4.58
N LYS A 107 13.06 12.90 -5.34
CA LYS A 107 12.37 14.19 -5.12
C LYS A 107 10.85 14.08 -5.16
N GLU A 108 10.32 13.20 -6.00
CA GLU A 108 8.89 12.91 -6.13
C GLU A 108 8.29 12.18 -4.92
N ASN A 109 9.11 11.45 -4.14
CA ASN A 109 8.67 10.68 -2.98
C ASN A 109 8.86 11.44 -1.66
N LYS A 110 9.21 12.73 -1.71
CA LYS A 110 9.56 13.51 -0.53
C LYS A 110 8.42 13.62 0.49
N ASP A 111 7.19 13.82 0.03
CA ASP A 111 6.03 14.11 0.87
C ASP A 111 4.87 13.12 0.67
N ARG A 112 5.15 11.95 0.09
CA ARG A 112 4.14 10.90 -0.13
C ARG A 112 4.43 9.64 0.68
N PRO A 113 3.39 8.89 1.11
CA PRO A 113 3.56 7.58 1.73
C PRO A 113 4.30 6.60 0.80
N VAL A 114 5.14 5.74 1.36
CA VAL A 114 5.84 4.65 0.65
C VAL A 114 5.42 3.31 1.25
#